data_AF-A0A8B7BV23-F1
#
_entry.id   AF-A0A8B7BV23-F1
#
_cell.length_a   1.000
_cell.length_b   1.000
_cell.length_c   1.000
_cell.angle_alpha   90.00
_cell.angle_beta   90.00
_cell.angle_gamma   90.00
#
_symmetry.space_group_name_H-M   'P 1'
#
loop_
_entity.id
_entity.type
_entity.pdbx_description
1 polymer ?
#
loop_
_entity_poly.entity_id
_entity_poly.type
_entity_poly.pdbx_seq_one_letter_code
_entity_poly.pdbx_strand_id
1 'polypeptide(L)'
;MGDGSGGKGKRAKEEEEVMEGIASIALLPCGSISGHFIRLPESICYGLHGTELSCERECSRGEDYRLIKLSIIDYASKRERVVVVECRGHDAARLQNIDHVHGWENDVVDMVEQKHGKQKISVSFNCETLKAENAAEEHIRKYMPNLAGFDAIVNVGPMIISGLEFEGDDDESDGKD
;
A
#
# COMPACT_ATOMS: atom_id res chain seq x y z
N MET A 1 -24.08 52.25 -15.85
CA MET A 1 -23.37 52.01 -14.58
C MET A 1 -24.02 50.81 -13.92
N GLY A 2 -23.26 49.73 -13.76
CA GLY A 2 -23.74 48.44 -13.26
C GLY A 2 -22.91 47.29 -13.81
N ASP A 3 -21.59 47.36 -13.62
CA ASP A 3 -20.67 46.23 -13.74
C ASP A 3 -21.01 45.15 -12.71
N GLY A 4 -20.83 43.87 -13.07
CA GLY A 4 -21.10 42.75 -12.17
C GLY A 4 -20.69 41.41 -12.75
N SER A 5 -19.42 41.28 -13.12
CA SER A 5 -18.74 40.02 -13.45
C SER A 5 -18.95 38.96 -12.37
N GLY A 6 -19.57 37.83 -12.73
CA GLY A 6 -19.69 36.64 -11.89
C GLY A 6 -18.85 35.50 -12.46
N GLY A 7 -17.53 35.62 -12.35
CA GLY A 7 -16.59 34.55 -12.71
C GLY A 7 -16.81 33.33 -11.82
N LYS A 8 -17.36 32.25 -12.39
CA LYS A 8 -17.29 30.91 -11.78
C LYS A 8 -15.85 30.43 -11.85
N GLY A 9 -15.10 30.65 -10.78
CA GLY A 9 -13.83 29.97 -10.55
C GLY A 9 -14.05 28.47 -10.58
N LYS A 10 -13.61 27.81 -11.65
CA LYS A 10 -13.38 26.37 -11.64
C LYS A 10 -12.31 26.12 -10.58
N ARG A 11 -12.66 25.46 -9.47
CA ARG A 11 -11.66 24.89 -8.57
C ARG A 11 -10.78 23.99 -9.42
N ALA A 12 -9.49 24.30 -9.51
CA ALA A 12 -8.51 23.44 -10.12
C ALA A 12 -8.58 22.10 -9.39
N LYS A 13 -8.72 21.01 -10.13
CA LYS A 13 -8.59 19.67 -9.60
C LYS A 13 -7.13 19.57 -9.18
N GLU A 14 -6.84 19.57 -7.88
CA GLU A 14 -5.50 19.22 -7.38
C GLU A 14 -5.14 17.90 -8.06
N GLU A 15 -4.02 17.91 -8.78
CA GLU A 15 -3.51 16.70 -9.42
C GLU A 15 -3.13 15.78 -8.27
N GLU A 16 -3.89 14.68 -8.10
CA GLU A 16 -3.58 13.63 -7.11
C GLU A 16 -2.10 13.29 -7.27
N GLU A 17 -1.31 13.47 -6.21
CA GLU A 17 0.14 13.23 -6.29
C GLU A 17 0.36 11.75 -6.63
N VAL A 18 1.04 11.50 -7.76
CA VAL A 18 1.43 10.17 -8.19
C VAL A 18 2.90 9.96 -7.84
N MET A 19 3.17 8.96 -7.02
CA MET A 19 4.50 8.53 -6.64
C MET A 19 4.87 7.31 -7.45
N GLU A 20 5.95 7.42 -8.23
CA GLU A 20 6.52 6.33 -9.01
C GLU A 20 7.87 5.94 -8.43
N GLY A 21 8.21 4.65 -8.47
CA GLY A 21 9.48 4.20 -7.94
C GLY A 21 9.64 2.69 -7.95
N ILE A 22 10.57 2.20 -7.13
CA ILE A 22 10.92 0.78 -7.04
C ILE A 22 10.60 0.27 -5.64
N ALA A 23 9.90 -0.85 -5.57
CA ALA A 23 9.67 -1.56 -4.32
C ALA A 23 10.52 -2.83 -4.22
N SER A 24 10.96 -3.13 -3.02
CA SER A 24 11.54 -4.42 -2.62
C SER A 24 10.69 -4.99 -1.49
N ILE A 25 10.02 -6.11 -1.74
CA ILE A 25 9.02 -6.71 -0.85
C ILE A 25 9.44 -8.15 -0.53
N ALA A 26 9.67 -8.42 0.74
CA ALA A 26 9.74 -9.77 1.28
C ALA A 26 8.33 -10.33 1.49
N LEU A 27 8.03 -11.48 0.88
CA LEU A 27 6.82 -12.25 1.11
C LEU A 27 7.14 -13.35 2.11
N LEU A 28 6.48 -13.32 3.26
CA LEU A 28 6.68 -14.31 4.32
C LEU A 28 5.79 -15.55 4.07
N PRO A 29 6.21 -16.74 4.52
CA PRO A 29 5.40 -17.95 4.40
C PRO A 29 4.00 -17.85 5.05
N CYS A 30 3.85 -16.99 6.06
CA CYS A 30 2.56 -16.71 6.71
C CYS A 30 1.62 -15.80 5.91
N GLY A 31 2.02 -15.35 4.72
CA GLY A 31 1.24 -14.49 3.84
C GLY A 31 1.39 -12.99 4.11
N SER A 32 2.02 -12.61 5.22
CA SER A 32 2.42 -11.23 5.46
C SER A 32 3.50 -10.77 4.49
N ILE A 33 3.57 -9.46 4.26
CA ILE A 33 4.58 -8.83 3.42
C ILE A 33 5.30 -7.73 4.20
N SER A 34 6.58 -7.52 3.92
CA SER A 34 7.34 -6.43 4.50
C SER A 34 8.36 -5.94 3.48
N GLY A 35 8.58 -4.64 3.40
CA GLY A 35 9.42 -4.11 2.33
C GLY A 35 9.64 -2.62 2.40
N HIS A 36 10.18 -2.11 1.31
CA HIS A 36 10.49 -0.71 1.12
C HIS A 36 10.05 -0.27 -0.26
N PHE A 37 9.51 0.95 -0.37
CA PHE A 37 9.26 1.64 -1.62
C PHE A 37 10.15 2.88 -1.69
N ILE A 38 10.98 2.97 -2.73
CA ILE A 38 11.84 4.12 -2.98
C ILE A 38 11.20 4.93 -4.11
N ARG A 39 10.62 6.08 -3.76
CA ARG A 39 10.08 7.04 -4.72
C ARG A 39 11.21 7.71 -5.50
N LEU A 40 11.03 7.81 -6.81
CA LEU A 40 11.95 8.49 -7.72
C LEU A 40 11.30 9.79 -8.25
N PRO A 41 12.12 10.81 -8.59
CA PRO A 41 13.58 10.87 -8.46
C PRO A 41 14.08 11.24 -7.05
N GLU A 42 13.19 11.62 -6.12
CA GLU A 42 13.58 12.19 -4.82
C GLU A 42 14.29 11.21 -3.88
N SER A 43 14.27 9.92 -4.20
CA SER A 43 14.88 8.83 -3.40
C SER A 43 14.33 8.76 -1.97
N ILE A 44 13.05 9.13 -1.79
CA ILE A 44 12.35 9.04 -0.50
C ILE A 44 11.98 7.57 -0.26
N CYS A 45 12.30 7.05 0.92
CA CYS A 45 12.03 5.67 1.30
C CYS A 45 10.81 5.57 2.21
N TYR A 46 9.83 4.80 1.78
CA TYR A 46 8.65 4.42 2.53
C TYR A 46 8.76 2.97 2.99
N GLY A 47 8.32 2.70 4.22
CA GLY A 47 8.12 1.34 4.72
C GLY A 47 6.83 0.74 4.18
N LEU A 48 6.87 -0.53 3.81
CA LEU A 48 5.71 -1.32 3.44
C LEU A 48 5.55 -2.45 4.46
N HIS A 49 4.38 -2.55 5.08
CA HIS A 49 4.04 -3.66 5.97
C HIS A 49 2.65 -4.15 5.63
N GLY A 50 2.48 -5.42 5.33
CA GLY A 50 1.19 -5.99 4.98
C GLY A 50 0.87 -7.23 5.78
N THR A 51 -0.39 -7.35 6.18
CA THR A 51 -0.93 -8.55 6.84
C THR A 51 -2.06 -9.13 6.01
N GLU A 52 -2.09 -10.46 5.89
CA GLU A 52 -3.17 -11.14 5.17
C GLU A 52 -4.48 -11.02 5.95
N LEU A 53 -5.52 -10.55 5.27
CA LEU A 53 -6.88 -10.49 5.78
C LEU A 53 -7.57 -11.82 5.48
N SER A 54 -7.83 -12.60 6.53
CA SER A 54 -8.56 -13.86 6.41
C SER A 54 -10.01 -13.58 5.99
N CYS A 55 -10.35 -13.92 4.74
CA CYS A 55 -11.72 -13.90 4.24
C CYS A 55 -12.14 -15.33 3.90
N GLU A 56 -13.40 -15.69 4.19
CA GLU A 56 -13.95 -16.95 3.70
C GLU A 56 -13.92 -16.94 2.17
N ARG A 57 -13.11 -17.82 1.59
CA ARG A 57 -12.89 -17.86 0.14
C ARG A 57 -14.19 -18.26 -0.55
N GLU A 58 -14.77 -17.36 -1.33
CA GLU A 58 -15.81 -17.76 -2.27
C GLU A 58 -15.12 -18.59 -3.37
N CYS A 59 -15.59 -19.82 -3.60
CA CYS A 59 -14.91 -20.88 -4.36
C CYS A 59 -14.60 -20.57 -5.85
N SER A 60 -14.80 -19.34 -6.32
CA SER A 60 -14.61 -18.90 -7.71
C SER A 60 -13.29 -18.17 -7.97
N ARG A 61 -12.55 -17.77 -6.92
CA ARG A 61 -11.26 -17.07 -7.04
C ARG A 61 -10.11 -18.06 -6.89
N GLY A 62 -9.11 -17.94 -7.78
CA GLY A 62 -7.95 -18.85 -7.81
C GLY A 62 -7.18 -18.86 -6.48
N GLU A 63 -6.46 -19.93 -6.21
CA GLU A 63 -5.73 -20.16 -4.95
C GLU A 63 -4.69 -19.08 -4.62
N ASP A 64 -4.28 -18.29 -5.61
CA ASP A 64 -3.28 -17.23 -5.51
C ASP A 64 -3.85 -15.86 -5.10
N TYR A 65 -5.16 -15.74 -4.86
CA TYR A 65 -5.80 -14.49 -4.44
C TYR A 65 -5.70 -14.28 -2.93
N ARG A 66 -5.16 -13.13 -2.51
CA ARG A 66 -5.12 -12.72 -1.10
C ARG A 66 -5.50 -11.25 -0.96
N LEU A 67 -6.22 -10.92 0.10
CA LEU A 67 -6.42 -9.53 0.53
C LEU A 67 -5.35 -9.17 1.56
N ILE A 68 -4.65 -8.07 1.33
CA ILE A 68 -3.59 -7.59 2.20
C ILE A 68 -4.01 -6.24 2.76
N LYS A 69 -4.05 -6.12 4.09
CA LYS A 69 -4.05 -4.83 4.77
C LYS A 69 -2.64 -4.28 4.70
N LEU A 70 -2.40 -3.34 3.79
CA LEU A 70 -1.11 -2.73 3.52
C LEU A 70 -1.00 -1.39 4.25
N SER A 71 -0.02 -1.31 5.13
CA SER A 71 0.47 -0.09 5.76
C SER A 71 1.63 0.49 4.97
N ILE A 72 1.50 1.76 4.59
CA ILE A 72 2.53 2.57 3.94
C ILE A 72 3.00 3.60 4.97
N ILE A 73 4.27 3.50 5.35
CA ILE A 73 4.86 4.29 6.43
C ILE A 73 5.85 5.26 5.83
N ASP A 74 5.67 6.55 6.07
CA ASP A 74 6.71 7.53 5.82
C ASP A 74 7.67 7.55 7.01
N TYR A 75 8.91 7.12 6.80
CA TYR A 75 9.91 7.11 7.87
C TYR A 75 10.33 8.52 8.32
N ALA A 76 10.18 9.54 7.48
CA ALA A 76 10.54 10.91 7.81
C ALA A 76 9.53 11.53 8.79
N SER A 77 8.24 11.48 8.46
CA SER A 77 7.18 11.98 9.33
C SER A 77 6.72 10.99 10.41
N LYS A 78 7.10 9.71 10.29
CA LYS A 78 6.60 8.58 11.09
C LYS A 78 5.08 8.40 11.01
N ARG A 79 4.45 8.94 9.96
CA ARG A 79 3.02 8.77 9.69
C ARG A 79 2.80 7.49 8.88
N GLU A 80 1.64 6.89 9.09
CA GLU A 80 1.22 5.64 8.45
C GLU A 80 -0.14 5.86 7.78
N ARG A 81 -0.28 5.40 6.55
CA ARG A 81 -1.58 5.25 5.89
C ARG A 81 -1.82 3.78 5.60
N VAL A 82 -3.08 3.38 5.67
CA VAL A 82 -3.51 1.99 5.50
C VAL A 82 -4.44 1.90 4.31
N VAL A 83 -4.18 0.95 3.42
CA VAL A 83 -5.00 0.62 2.26
C VAL A 83 -5.17 -0.89 2.18
N VAL A 84 -6.29 -1.36 1.64
CA VAL A 84 -6.47 -2.79 1.34
C VAL A 84 -6.17 -3.02 -0.14
N VAL A 85 -5.31 -3.99 -0.41
CA VAL A 85 -4.88 -4.34 -1.78
C VAL A 85 -5.09 -5.83 -2.04
N GLU A 86 -5.28 -6.17 -3.30
CA GLU A 86 -5.23 -7.56 -3.76
C GLU A 86 -3.78 -7.95 -4.03
N CYS A 87 -3.35 -9.10 -3.52
CA CYS A 87 -2.09 -9.73 -3.86
C CYS A 87 -2.36 -10.98 -4.69
N ARG A 88 -1.70 -11.09 -5.84
CA ARG A 88 -1.79 -12.23 -6.78
C ARG A 88 -0.42 -12.69 -7.24
N GLY A 89 -0.32 -13.90 -7.78
CA GLY A 89 0.89 -14.39 -8.44
C GLY A 89 1.84 -15.23 -7.58
N HIS A 90 1.35 -15.73 -6.44
CA HIS A 90 2.06 -16.61 -5.51
C HIS A 90 3.45 -16.08 -5.15
N ASP A 91 4.50 -16.59 -5.80
CA ASP A 91 5.88 -16.19 -5.56
C ASP A 91 6.27 -14.88 -6.27
N ALA A 92 5.65 -14.61 -7.43
CA ALA A 92 5.84 -13.40 -8.22
C ALA A 92 4.65 -12.44 -8.00
N ALA A 93 4.68 -11.78 -6.84
CA ALA A 93 3.57 -10.96 -6.37
C ALA A 93 3.27 -9.77 -7.30
N ARG A 94 1.98 -9.53 -7.45
CA ARG A 94 1.42 -8.30 -7.98
C ARG A 94 0.46 -7.75 -6.95
N LEU A 95 0.59 -6.46 -6.62
CA LEU A 95 -0.35 -5.76 -5.76
C LEU A 95 -1.17 -4.81 -6.63
N GLN A 96 -2.49 -4.82 -6.47
CA GLN A 96 -3.40 -3.93 -7.18
C GLN A 96 -4.51 -3.48 -6.23
N ASN A 97 -5.16 -2.37 -6.59
CA ASN A 97 -6.42 -1.99 -5.97
C ASN A 97 -7.45 -3.11 -6.09
N ILE A 98 -8.40 -3.12 -5.17
CA ILE A 98 -9.52 -4.05 -5.24
C ILE A 98 -10.43 -3.65 -6.39
N ASP A 99 -10.40 -4.44 -7.47
CA ASP A 99 -11.26 -4.21 -8.63
C ASP A 99 -12.69 -4.69 -8.35
N HIS A 100 -12.84 -5.79 -7.60
CA HIS A 100 -14.13 -6.35 -7.25
C HIS A 100 -14.04 -7.01 -5.87
N VAL A 101 -14.75 -6.50 -4.87
CA VAL A 101 -15.01 -7.22 -3.61
C VAL A 101 -16.39 -7.88 -3.69
N HIS A 102 -16.50 -9.13 -3.24
CA HIS A 102 -17.77 -9.86 -3.20
C HIS A 102 -18.06 -10.39 -1.79
N GLY A 103 -19.34 -10.39 -1.42
CA GLY A 103 -19.79 -10.93 -0.13
C GLY A 103 -19.03 -10.36 1.05
N TRP A 104 -18.47 -11.25 1.88
CA TRP A 104 -17.74 -10.95 3.12
C TRP A 104 -16.50 -10.05 2.94
N GLU A 105 -15.89 -10.05 1.76
CA GLU A 105 -14.75 -9.18 1.49
C GLU A 105 -15.14 -7.69 1.58
N ASN A 106 -16.39 -7.35 1.22
CA ASN A 106 -16.89 -5.98 1.39
C ASN A 106 -16.90 -5.58 2.87
N ASP A 107 -17.40 -6.45 3.75
CA ASP A 107 -17.48 -6.16 5.18
C ASP A 107 -16.08 -5.96 5.78
N VAL A 108 -15.10 -6.76 5.35
CA VAL A 108 -13.71 -6.64 5.80
C VAL A 108 -13.06 -5.36 5.30
N VAL A 109 -13.26 -4.99 4.03
CA VAL A 109 -12.75 -3.73 3.47
C VAL A 109 -13.39 -2.54 4.16
N ASP A 110 -14.72 -2.55 4.29
CA ASP A 110 -15.48 -1.50 4.97
C ASP A 110 -15.03 -1.34 6.43
N MET A 111 -14.72 -2.44 7.14
CA MET A 111 -14.17 -2.38 8.49
C MET A 111 -12.80 -1.69 8.56
N VAL A 112 -11.92 -1.97 7.58
CA VAL A 112 -10.60 -1.32 7.52
C VAL A 112 -10.76 0.17 7.17
N GLU A 113 -11.61 0.50 6.19
CA GLU A 113 -11.92 1.88 5.80
C GLU A 113 -12.59 2.67 6.94
N GLN A 114 -13.51 2.08 7.69
CA GLN A 114 -14.13 2.72 8.86
C GLN A 114 -13.10 3.07 9.93
N LYS A 115 -12.09 2.21 10.13
CA LYS A 115 -11.05 2.41 11.15
C LYS A 115 -9.99 3.43 10.73
N HIS A 116 -9.65 3.47 9.45
CA HIS A 116 -8.50 4.24 8.93
C HIS A 116 -8.92 5.45 8.07
N GLY A 117 -10.22 5.66 7.88
CA GLY A 117 -10.78 6.69 7.01
C GLY A 117 -10.88 6.23 5.56
N LYS A 118 -11.87 6.77 4.84
CA LYS A 118 -11.99 6.55 3.39
C LYS A 118 -10.94 7.37 2.67
N GLN A 119 -9.76 6.79 2.50
CA GLN A 119 -8.71 7.38 1.69
C GLN A 119 -8.70 6.77 0.30
N LYS A 120 -8.68 7.63 -0.71
CA LYS A 120 -8.66 7.22 -2.12
C LYS A 120 -7.23 6.92 -2.57
N ILE A 121 -6.54 6.07 -1.81
CA ILE A 121 -5.19 5.61 -2.13
C ILE A 121 -5.30 4.54 -3.22
N SER A 122 -4.46 4.65 -4.24
CA SER A 122 -4.28 3.60 -5.24
C SER A 122 -2.86 3.09 -5.20
N VAL A 123 -2.69 1.77 -5.31
CA VAL A 123 -1.42 1.05 -5.28
C VAL A 123 -1.37 0.07 -6.44
N SER A 124 -0.26 0.10 -7.17
CA SER A 124 0.10 -0.91 -8.16
C SER A 124 1.54 -1.34 -7.96
N PHE A 125 1.79 -2.63 -7.87
CA PHE A 125 3.13 -3.22 -7.83
C PHE A 125 3.17 -4.42 -8.75
N ASN A 126 4.27 -4.57 -9.51
CA ASN A 126 4.52 -5.74 -10.32
C ASN A 126 5.92 -6.26 -10.06
N CYS A 127 6.05 -7.52 -9.63
CA CYS A 127 7.36 -8.16 -9.53
C CYS A 127 7.99 -8.32 -10.93
N GLU A 128 9.22 -7.81 -11.06
CA GLU A 128 10.09 -8.05 -12.22
C GLU A 128 11.26 -8.97 -11.89
N THR A 129 11.72 -8.94 -10.63
CA THR A 129 12.81 -9.78 -10.13
C THR A 129 12.36 -10.54 -8.89
N LEU A 130 12.29 -11.86 -9.01
CA LEU A 130 12.07 -12.78 -7.91
C LEU A 130 13.41 -13.33 -7.40
N LYS A 131 13.63 -13.23 -6.09
CA LYS A 131 14.75 -13.88 -5.39
C LYS A 131 14.19 -14.90 -4.42
N ALA A 132 14.78 -16.08 -4.42
CA ALA A 132 14.45 -17.17 -3.51
C ALA A 132 15.72 -17.70 -2.85
N GLU A 133 15.55 -18.51 -1.79
CA GLU A 133 16.62 -19.21 -1.09
C GLU A 133 17.78 -18.25 -0.71
N ASN A 134 19.02 -18.63 -1.03
CA ASN A 134 20.22 -17.85 -0.69
C ASN A 134 20.17 -16.42 -1.24
N ALA A 135 19.64 -16.20 -2.44
CA ALA A 135 19.55 -14.86 -3.02
C ALA A 135 18.54 -13.96 -2.29
N ALA A 136 17.46 -14.55 -1.76
CA ALA A 136 16.51 -13.84 -0.91
C ALA A 136 17.13 -13.55 0.47
N GLU A 137 17.74 -14.55 1.10
CA GLU A 137 18.35 -14.44 2.43
C GLU A 137 19.50 -13.42 2.46
N GLU A 138 20.36 -13.40 1.43
CA GLU A 138 21.41 -12.36 1.29
C GLU A 138 20.82 -10.96 1.15
N HIS A 139 19.73 -10.81 0.38
CA HIS A 139 19.05 -9.54 0.25
C HIS A 139 18.42 -9.10 1.57
N ILE A 140 17.74 -10.01 2.25
CA ILE A 140 17.08 -9.78 3.54
C ILE A 140 18.10 -9.36 4.59
N ARG A 141 19.22 -10.08 4.74
CA ARG A 141 20.28 -9.72 5.70
C ARG A 141 20.82 -8.30 5.49
N LYS A 142 20.86 -7.84 4.24
CA LYS A 142 21.39 -6.52 3.89
C LYS A 142 20.38 -5.39 4.09
N TYR A 143 19.11 -5.61 3.73
CA TYR A 143 18.13 -4.54 3.61
C TYR A 143 16.94 -4.65 4.60
N MET A 144 16.67 -5.85 5.12
CA MET A 144 15.56 -6.16 6.03
C MET A 144 16.02 -7.17 7.10
N PRO A 145 17.09 -6.88 7.88
CA PRO A 145 17.76 -7.88 8.71
C PRO A 145 16.86 -8.56 9.75
N ASN A 146 15.79 -7.88 10.18
CA ASN A 146 14.80 -8.43 11.13
C ASN A 146 14.00 -9.61 10.56
N LEU A 147 14.04 -9.85 9.25
CA LEU A 147 13.36 -10.95 8.57
C LEU A 147 14.30 -12.10 8.17
N ALA A 148 15.58 -12.03 8.56
CA ALA A 148 16.54 -13.08 8.23
C ALA A 148 16.14 -14.41 8.89
N GLY A 149 16.20 -15.50 8.13
CA GLY A 149 15.82 -16.84 8.60
C GLY A 149 14.32 -17.11 8.70
N PHE A 150 13.46 -16.24 8.15
CA PHE A 150 12.01 -16.46 8.06
C PHE A 150 11.57 -17.11 6.73
N ASP A 151 12.52 -17.66 5.96
CA ASP A 151 12.27 -18.31 4.66
C ASP A 151 11.42 -17.48 3.69
N ALA A 152 11.59 -16.15 3.75
CA ALA A 152 10.88 -15.23 2.87
C ALA A 152 11.52 -15.19 1.47
N ILE A 153 10.68 -15.01 0.47
CA ILE A 153 11.11 -14.69 -0.90
C ILE A 153 11.08 -13.18 -1.11
N VAL A 154 11.91 -12.65 -1.99
CA VAL A 154 11.99 -11.20 -2.24
C VAL A 154 11.56 -10.88 -3.67
N ASN A 155 10.56 -10.03 -3.79
CA ASN A 155 10.05 -9.48 -5.04
C ASN A 155 10.56 -8.04 -5.19
N VAL A 156 11.19 -7.73 -6.32
CA VAL A 156 11.63 -6.37 -6.67
C VAL A 156 10.98 -5.94 -7.98
N GLY A 157 10.48 -4.73 -8.04
CA GLY A 157 9.85 -4.20 -9.25
C GLY A 157 9.26 -2.81 -9.10
N PRO A 158 8.69 -2.26 -10.18
CA PRO A 158 8.06 -0.95 -10.17
C PRO A 158 6.83 -0.93 -9.26
N MET A 159 6.67 0.18 -8.56
CA MET A 159 5.51 0.48 -7.74
C MET A 159 5.01 1.89 -8.05
N ILE A 160 3.70 2.03 -8.16
CA ILE A 160 3.00 3.31 -8.34
C ILE A 160 2.01 3.44 -7.19
N ILE A 161 2.05 4.57 -6.50
CA ILE A 161 1.10 4.92 -5.45
C ILE A 161 0.51 6.30 -5.78
N SER A 162 -0.81 6.46 -5.74
CA SER A 162 -1.46 7.76 -5.90
C SER A 162 -2.44 8.06 -4.78
N GLY A 163 -2.66 9.35 -4.51
CA GLY A 163 -3.57 9.80 -3.43
C GLY A 163 -3.01 9.54 -2.02
N LEU A 164 -1.70 9.32 -1.89
CA LEU A 164 -1.04 9.12 -0.61
C LEU A 164 -0.68 10.48 0.01
N GLU A 165 -1.60 11.01 0.81
CA GLU A 165 -1.43 12.27 1.54
C GLU A 165 -1.20 12.00 3.03
N PHE A 166 -0.03 12.41 3.53
CA PHE A 166 0.29 12.36 4.95
C PHE A 166 -0.08 13.65 5.69
N GLU A 167 -0.52 14.71 4.99
CA GLU A 167 -1.01 15.95 5.61
C GLU A 167 -2.45 15.78 6.10
N GLY A 168 -2.76 16.26 7.32
CA GLY A 168 -4.14 16.29 7.84
C GLY A 168 -4.45 15.67 9.21
N ASP A 169 -3.48 15.19 9.99
CA ASP A 169 -3.74 14.71 11.38
C ASP A 169 -3.22 15.68 12.45
N ASP A 170 -3.23 16.98 12.16
CA ASP A 170 -3.07 18.03 13.17
C ASP A 170 -4.34 18.89 13.16
N ASP A 171 -5.44 18.39 13.72
CA ASP A 171 -6.46 19.20 14.39
C ASP A 171 -7.45 18.35 15.23
N GLU A 172 -7.57 18.75 16.50
CA GLU A 172 -8.55 18.42 17.56
C GLU A 172 -8.49 17.03 18.25
N SER A 173 -8.30 16.92 19.57
CA SER A 173 -8.51 17.90 20.66
C SER A 173 -7.62 17.64 21.88
N ASP A 174 -6.79 18.63 22.18
CA ASP A 174 -6.43 18.97 23.55
C ASP A 174 -7.45 20.03 23.99
N GLY A 175 -8.44 19.64 24.79
CA GLY A 175 -9.61 20.49 25.06
C GLY A 175 -10.44 19.97 26.23
N LYS A 176 -9.99 20.37 27.43
CA LYS A 176 -10.69 20.39 28.72
C LYS A 176 -12.22 20.37 28.65
N ASP A 177 -12.83 19.50 29.45
CA ASP A 177 -13.71 19.91 30.57
C ASP A 177 -13.57 18.92 31.73
#